data_AF-A0A943LW38-F1
#
_entry.id   AF-A0A943LW38-F1
#
_cell.length_a   1.000
_cell.length_b   1.000
_cell.length_c   1.000
_cell.angle_alpha   90.00
_cell.angle_beta   90.00
_cell.angle_gamma   90.00
#
_symmetry.space_group_name_H-M   'P 1'
#
loop_
_entity.id
_entity.type
_entity.pdbx_description
1 polymer ?
#
loop_
_entity_poly.entity_id
_entity_poly.type
_entity_poly.pdbx_seq_one_letter_code
_entity_poly.pdbx_strand_id
1 'polypeptide(L)'
;MEPTEAYDRLRQGAPVCACGGYLAGLDALHRSEICNALTFDRLNGKYRTVREVYLASGENWNQTFYVMLFRYMGDPANRETYMELARRVRYKTVLRERGEQGSVRIEAMLFGGAGLLATLPEDDYTRLLQREFDYLSRKYDIDPLESDRWQMRGIRPANRPTLRLAQLAAFLSRHEFVIERVIECRSGADVYRLFGVEAPQYWSSPCRTEDPASERPRRVGHFKSDILAINLVAILQFAYGTYTAQDGLLARAVALLESIPAEDNRYMRRWSDYGLRPANAFESQALLQLAAVYCASSRCTECPVGRRIVQELCGREE
;
A
#
# COMPACT_ATOMS: atom_id res chain seq x y z
N MET A 1 21.87 33.56 -17.40
CA MET A 1 20.47 33.13 -17.75
C MET A 1 19.62 33.40 -16.53
N GLU A 2 18.48 34.07 -16.70
CA GLU A 2 17.64 34.44 -15.55
C GLU A 2 17.00 33.20 -14.89
N PRO A 3 16.90 33.14 -13.54
CA PRO A 3 16.29 32.02 -12.84
C PRO A 3 14.88 31.68 -13.33
N THR A 4 14.09 32.69 -13.68
CA THR A 4 12.73 32.53 -14.21
C THR A 4 12.73 31.75 -15.53
N GLU A 5 13.62 32.11 -16.47
CA GLU A 5 13.74 31.42 -17.75
C GLU A 5 14.18 29.95 -17.57
N ALA A 6 15.10 29.70 -16.65
CA ALA A 6 15.55 28.36 -16.33
C ALA A 6 14.41 27.49 -15.77
N TYR A 7 13.60 28.03 -14.85
CA TYR A 7 12.43 27.33 -14.34
C TYR A 7 11.36 27.08 -15.40
N ASP A 8 11.14 28.02 -16.32
CA ASP A 8 10.15 27.84 -17.38
C ASP A 8 10.54 26.72 -18.36
N ARG A 9 11.84 26.61 -18.70
CA ARG A 9 12.36 25.46 -19.45
C ARG A 9 12.16 24.14 -18.71
N LEU A 10 12.42 24.12 -17.40
CA LEU A 10 12.21 22.91 -16.58
C LEU A 10 10.73 22.51 -16.52
N ARG A 11 9.81 23.48 -16.39
CA ARG A 11 8.37 23.22 -16.38
C ARG A 11 7.88 22.63 -17.69
N GLN A 12 8.36 23.12 -18.84
CA GLN A 12 8.03 22.58 -20.15
C GLN A 12 8.49 21.11 -20.30
N GLY A 13 9.67 20.77 -19.77
CA GLY A 13 10.21 19.40 -19.78
C GLY A 13 9.69 18.48 -18.67
N ALA A 14 8.94 19.00 -17.70
CA ALA A 14 8.51 18.25 -16.52
C ALA A 14 7.61 17.03 -16.84
N PRO A 15 6.62 17.09 -17.76
CA PRO A 15 5.73 15.95 -18.05
C PRO A 15 6.46 14.68 -18.54
N VAL A 16 7.62 14.86 -19.18
CA VAL A 16 8.49 13.78 -19.67
C VAL A 16 9.66 13.47 -18.73
N CYS A 17 9.70 14.11 -17.57
CA CYS A 17 10.78 14.00 -16.58
C CYS A 17 12.16 14.37 -17.18
N ALA A 18 12.23 15.46 -17.97
CA ALA A 18 13.46 15.89 -18.65
C ALA A 18 14.66 16.14 -17.70
N CYS A 19 14.40 16.36 -16.41
CA CYS A 19 15.44 16.45 -15.38
C CYS A 19 16.20 15.13 -15.14
N GLY A 20 15.77 14.01 -15.73
CA GLY A 20 16.42 12.70 -15.59
C GLY A 20 17.87 12.69 -16.05
N GLY A 21 18.20 13.36 -17.15
CA GLY A 21 19.58 13.45 -17.65
C GLY A 21 20.51 14.15 -16.66
N TYR A 22 20.04 15.23 -16.02
CA TYR A 22 20.79 15.91 -14.97
C TYR A 22 21.02 14.99 -13.76
N LEU A 23 19.96 14.33 -13.28
CA LEU A 23 20.05 13.43 -12.12
C LEU A 23 20.96 12.21 -12.38
N ALA A 24 21.00 11.72 -13.62
CA ALA A 24 21.92 10.66 -14.06
C ALA A 24 23.38 11.10 -14.06
N GLY A 25 23.64 12.36 -14.42
CA GLY A 25 24.99 12.95 -14.44
C GLY A 25 25.58 13.30 -13.07
N LEU A 26 24.78 13.28 -12.00
CA LEU A 26 25.28 13.54 -10.65
C LEU A 26 26.13 12.38 -10.11
N ASP A 27 27.10 12.71 -9.27
CA ASP A 27 27.81 11.72 -8.46
C ASP A 27 26.89 11.09 -7.39
N ALA A 28 27.39 10.04 -6.75
CA ALA A 28 26.63 9.25 -5.79
C ALA A 28 26.18 10.04 -4.56
N LEU A 29 27.00 10.98 -4.07
CA LEU A 29 26.68 11.75 -2.87
C LEU A 29 25.49 12.68 -3.14
N HIS A 30 25.57 13.49 -4.20
CA HIS A 30 24.51 14.41 -4.55
C HIS A 30 23.20 13.71 -4.94
N ARG A 31 23.29 12.56 -5.61
CA ARG A 31 22.12 11.74 -5.89
C ARG A 31 21.49 11.20 -4.60
N SER A 32 22.28 10.74 -3.64
CA SER A 32 21.80 10.28 -2.35
C SER A 32 21.08 11.39 -1.57
N GLU A 33 21.62 12.62 -1.56
CA GLU A 33 20.99 13.78 -0.91
C GLU A 33 19.61 14.08 -1.49
N ILE A 34 19.49 14.10 -2.82
CA ILE A 34 18.23 14.32 -3.52
C ILE A 34 17.24 13.17 -3.23
N CYS A 35 17.70 11.92 -3.28
CA CYS A 35 16.88 10.76 -2.95
C CYS A 35 16.35 10.84 -1.52
N ASN A 36 17.19 11.22 -0.55
CA ASN A 36 16.78 11.44 0.82
C ASN A 36 15.66 12.47 0.91
N ALA A 37 15.87 13.68 0.36
CA ALA A 37 14.86 14.74 0.40
C ALA A 37 13.52 14.29 -0.20
N LEU A 38 13.55 13.64 -1.37
CA LEU A 38 12.35 13.16 -2.07
C LEU A 38 11.64 12.02 -1.31
N THR A 39 12.39 11.08 -0.71
CA THR A 39 11.78 10.01 0.08
C THR A 39 11.11 10.58 1.32
N PHE A 40 11.74 11.52 2.03
CA PHE A 40 11.11 12.16 3.18
C PHE A 40 9.87 12.98 2.80
N ASP A 41 9.89 13.70 1.68
CA ASP A 41 8.69 14.37 1.15
C ASP A 41 7.54 13.38 0.92
N ARG A 42 7.87 12.21 0.36
CA ARG A 42 6.90 11.16 0.10
C ARG A 42 6.36 10.55 1.39
N LEU A 43 7.23 10.21 2.35
CA LEU A 43 6.84 9.69 3.66
C LEU A 43 5.94 10.69 4.39
N ASN A 44 6.27 11.98 4.36
CA ASN A 44 5.43 13.06 4.91
C ASN A 44 4.09 13.18 4.19
N GLY A 45 4.06 13.03 2.86
CA GLY A 45 2.81 12.94 2.09
C GLY A 45 1.92 11.79 2.55
N LYS A 46 2.50 10.60 2.70
CA LYS A 46 1.81 9.39 3.15
C LYS A 46 1.38 9.46 4.62
N TYR A 47 2.18 10.09 5.47
CA TYR A 47 1.86 10.34 6.87
C TYR A 47 0.54 11.12 7.02
N ARG A 48 0.30 12.14 6.19
CA ARG A 48 -0.96 12.89 6.20
C ARG A 48 -2.17 11.96 5.98
N THR A 49 -2.09 11.05 5.02
CA THR A 49 -3.14 10.04 4.78
C THR A 49 -3.30 9.11 6.00
N VAL A 50 -2.21 8.66 6.62
CA VAL A 50 -2.31 7.84 7.85
C VAL A 50 -3.00 8.63 8.96
N ARG A 51 -2.67 9.92 9.13
CA ARG A 51 -3.24 10.79 10.16
C ARG A 51 -4.74 10.99 9.96
N GLU A 52 -5.20 11.18 8.73
CA GLU A 52 -6.64 11.24 8.41
C GLU A 52 -7.35 9.94 8.80
N VAL A 53 -6.77 8.78 8.46
CA VAL A 53 -7.32 7.47 8.83
C VAL A 53 -7.29 7.27 10.35
N TYR A 54 -6.26 7.75 11.03
CA TYR A 54 -6.12 7.67 12.48
C TYR A 54 -7.21 8.46 13.21
N LEU A 55 -7.44 9.70 12.80
CA LEU A 55 -8.51 10.53 13.34
C LEU A 55 -9.88 9.90 13.07
N ALA A 56 -10.13 9.43 11.84
CA ALA A 56 -11.36 8.72 11.48
C ALA A 56 -11.54 7.38 12.22
N SER A 57 -10.45 6.82 12.76
CA SER A 57 -10.45 5.58 13.54
C SER A 57 -10.59 5.82 15.05
N GLY A 58 -10.94 7.05 15.47
CA GLY A 58 -11.07 7.42 16.88
C GLY A 58 -9.73 7.36 17.62
N GLU A 59 -8.66 7.79 16.95
CA GLU A 59 -7.29 7.83 17.51
C GLU A 59 -6.80 6.45 17.98
N ASN A 60 -7.27 5.39 17.30
CA ASN A 60 -6.89 4.02 17.60
C ASN A 60 -5.95 3.47 16.54
N TRP A 61 -4.69 3.22 16.92
CA TRP A 61 -3.67 2.69 16.01
C TRP A 61 -3.95 1.30 15.46
N ASN A 62 -4.61 0.42 16.22
CA ASN A 62 -4.96 -0.91 15.73
C ASN A 62 -6.05 -0.85 14.65
N GLN A 63 -7.08 -0.02 14.86
CA GLN A 63 -8.10 0.24 13.84
C GLN A 63 -7.50 0.97 12.61
N THR A 64 -6.54 1.88 12.84
CA THR A 64 -5.82 2.59 11.77
C THR A 64 -5.04 1.60 10.90
N PHE A 65 -4.25 0.73 11.53
CA PHE A 65 -3.54 -0.36 10.84
C PHE A 65 -4.53 -1.23 10.06
N TYR A 66 -5.63 -1.63 10.67
CA TYR A 66 -6.64 -2.47 10.03
C TYR A 66 -7.21 -1.84 8.75
N VAL A 67 -7.60 -0.56 8.78
CA VAL A 67 -8.09 0.15 7.60
C VAL A 67 -7.00 0.31 6.54
N MET A 68 -5.77 0.61 6.96
CA MET A 68 -4.62 0.74 6.05
C MET A 68 -4.21 -0.59 5.42
N LEU A 69 -4.35 -1.71 6.13
CA LEU A 69 -4.15 -3.04 5.58
C LEU A 69 -5.11 -3.31 4.44
N PHE A 70 -6.40 -3.03 4.63
CA PHE A 70 -7.42 -3.15 3.58
C PHE A 70 -7.10 -2.27 2.38
N ARG A 71 -6.67 -1.02 2.62
CA ARG A 71 -6.25 -0.07 1.57
C ARG A 71 -5.17 -0.63 0.63
N TYR A 72 -4.23 -1.42 1.14
CA TYR A 72 -3.07 -1.91 0.36
C TYR A 72 -3.14 -3.39 -0.03
N MET A 73 -4.07 -4.14 0.52
CA MET A 73 -4.27 -5.55 0.16
C MET A 73 -4.74 -5.69 -1.29
N GLY A 74 -5.70 -4.85 -1.69
CA GLY A 74 -6.35 -4.89 -3.00
C GLY A 74 -5.59 -4.26 -4.16
N ASP A 75 -6.28 -4.19 -5.29
CA ASP A 75 -5.91 -3.36 -6.44
C ASP A 75 -6.27 -1.87 -6.20
N PRO A 76 -5.50 -0.90 -6.73
CA PRO A 76 -5.84 0.52 -6.66
C PRO A 76 -7.28 0.87 -7.03
N ALA A 77 -7.91 0.16 -7.97
CA ALA A 77 -9.28 0.44 -8.41
C ALA A 77 -10.34 0.22 -7.31
N ASN A 78 -10.08 -0.68 -6.36
CA ASN A 78 -11.01 -1.02 -5.27
C ASN A 78 -10.62 -0.40 -3.93
N ARG A 79 -9.62 0.50 -3.91
CA ARG A 79 -8.98 0.98 -2.67
C ARG A 79 -9.98 1.56 -1.67
N GLU A 80 -10.87 2.44 -2.12
CA GLU A 80 -11.86 3.07 -1.24
C GLU A 80 -12.94 2.07 -0.80
N THR A 81 -13.36 1.15 -1.68
CA THR A 81 -14.30 0.07 -1.33
C THR A 81 -13.74 -0.83 -0.22
N TYR A 82 -12.46 -1.20 -0.29
CA TYR A 82 -11.79 -1.93 0.78
C TYR A 82 -11.75 -1.15 2.10
N MET A 83 -11.41 0.14 2.06
CA MET A 83 -11.37 0.95 3.27
C MET A 83 -12.75 1.13 3.88
N GLU A 84 -13.78 1.29 3.07
CA GLU A 84 -15.16 1.36 3.56
C GLU A 84 -15.58 0.04 4.20
N LEU A 85 -15.28 -1.10 3.58
CA LEU A 85 -15.51 -2.42 4.19
C LEU A 85 -14.85 -2.51 5.57
N ALA A 86 -13.59 -2.07 5.71
CA ALA A 86 -12.88 -2.07 6.99
C ALA A 86 -13.47 -1.11 8.05
N ARG A 87 -14.22 -0.08 7.63
CA ARG A 87 -14.95 0.80 8.56
C ARG A 87 -16.26 0.16 9.01
N ARG A 88 -16.96 -0.55 8.12
CA ARG A 88 -18.20 -1.27 8.45
C ARG A 88 -17.94 -2.51 9.31
N VAL A 89 -16.99 -3.36 8.90
CA VAL A 89 -16.53 -4.51 9.68
C VAL A 89 -15.36 -4.07 10.57
N ARG A 90 -15.66 -3.48 11.73
CA ARG A 90 -14.63 -2.90 12.61
C ARG A 90 -13.67 -3.95 13.16
N TYR A 91 -12.41 -3.54 13.40
CA TYR A 91 -11.37 -4.40 13.95
C TYR A 91 -11.76 -5.04 15.30
N LYS A 92 -12.41 -4.26 16.16
CA LYS A 92 -12.94 -4.75 17.45
C LYS A 92 -13.95 -5.89 17.29
N THR A 93 -14.75 -5.86 16.22
CA THR A 93 -15.72 -6.91 15.91
C THR A 93 -15.00 -8.18 15.46
N VAL A 94 -14.02 -8.04 14.56
CA VAL A 94 -13.16 -9.15 14.13
C VAL A 94 -12.52 -9.83 15.34
N LEU A 95 -11.91 -9.06 16.25
CA LEU A 95 -11.27 -9.59 17.46
C LEU A 95 -12.21 -10.42 18.34
N ARG A 96 -13.47 -10.01 18.48
CA ARG A 96 -14.47 -10.72 19.31
C ARG A 96 -14.86 -12.09 18.77
N GLU A 97 -14.68 -12.33 17.48
CA GLU A 97 -15.14 -13.56 16.82
C GLU A 97 -14.02 -14.55 16.51
N ARG A 98 -12.76 -14.27 16.87
CA ARG A 98 -11.56 -15.07 16.56
C ARG A 98 -11.46 -16.47 17.20
N GLY A 99 -12.45 -16.90 18.00
CA GLY A 99 -12.41 -18.16 18.75
C GLY A 99 -12.34 -19.43 17.88
N GLU A 100 -12.80 -20.57 18.40
CA GLU A 100 -12.74 -21.86 17.71
C GLU A 100 -13.34 -21.84 16.28
N GLN A 101 -14.37 -21.02 16.05
CA GLN A 101 -15.03 -20.81 14.76
C GLN A 101 -14.56 -19.53 14.02
N GLY A 102 -13.41 -18.96 14.41
CA GLY A 102 -12.99 -17.63 14.00
C GLY A 102 -12.70 -17.47 12.52
N SER A 103 -12.15 -18.50 11.86
CA SER A 103 -11.94 -18.46 10.41
C SER A 103 -13.27 -18.24 9.68
N VAL A 104 -14.27 -19.08 9.96
CA VAL A 104 -15.58 -19.04 9.29
C VAL A 104 -16.29 -17.71 9.58
N ARG A 105 -16.31 -17.25 10.83
CA ARG A 105 -17.01 -16.02 11.20
C ARG A 105 -16.36 -14.77 10.64
N ILE A 106 -15.03 -14.71 10.60
CA ILE A 106 -14.32 -13.58 9.99
C ILE A 106 -14.55 -13.58 8.48
N GLU A 107 -14.51 -14.74 7.83
CA GLU A 107 -14.85 -14.87 6.41
C GLU A 107 -16.30 -14.41 6.16
N ALA A 108 -17.26 -14.87 6.95
CA ALA A 108 -18.65 -14.45 6.86
C ALA A 108 -18.81 -12.93 7.00
N MET A 109 -18.16 -12.30 7.99
CA MET A 109 -18.20 -10.84 8.15
C MET A 109 -17.58 -10.09 6.97
N LEU A 110 -16.43 -10.54 6.46
CA LEU A 110 -15.75 -9.84 5.36
C LEU A 110 -16.47 -10.01 4.03
N PHE A 111 -16.90 -11.22 3.68
CA PHE A 111 -17.62 -11.48 2.43
C PHE A 111 -19.05 -10.95 2.47
N GLY A 112 -19.72 -11.09 3.62
CA GLY A 112 -21.07 -10.57 3.81
C GLY A 112 -21.08 -9.04 3.86
N GLY A 113 -20.16 -8.45 4.63
CA GLY A 113 -19.98 -6.99 4.67
C GLY A 113 -19.58 -6.40 3.31
N ALA A 114 -18.94 -7.19 2.45
CA ALA A 114 -18.62 -6.80 1.07
C ALA A 114 -19.82 -6.93 0.11
N GLY A 115 -20.94 -7.52 0.52
CA GLY A 115 -22.06 -7.85 -0.36
C GLY A 115 -21.77 -8.98 -1.34
N LEU A 116 -20.66 -9.69 -1.19
CA LEU A 116 -20.19 -10.66 -2.18
C LEU A 116 -20.76 -12.06 -1.96
N LEU A 117 -21.31 -12.38 -0.78
CA LEU A 117 -21.85 -13.72 -0.49
C LEU A 117 -22.96 -14.15 -1.47
N ALA A 118 -23.79 -13.22 -1.95
CA ALA A 118 -24.85 -13.50 -2.93
C ALA A 118 -24.32 -13.76 -4.34
N THR A 119 -23.05 -13.40 -4.62
CA THR A 119 -22.41 -13.60 -5.94
C THR A 119 -21.66 -14.92 -6.04
N LEU A 120 -21.51 -15.65 -4.92
CA LEU A 120 -20.78 -16.90 -4.86
C LEU A 120 -21.68 -18.08 -5.25
N PRO A 121 -21.11 -19.21 -5.71
CA PRO A 121 -21.86 -20.43 -5.96
C PRO A 121 -22.61 -20.90 -4.71
N GLU A 122 -23.80 -21.46 -4.88
CA GLU A 122 -24.60 -21.96 -3.76
C GLU A 122 -24.15 -23.38 -3.39
N ASP A 123 -23.45 -23.51 -2.27
CA ASP A 123 -22.93 -24.76 -1.71
C ASP A 123 -22.99 -24.74 -0.17
N ASP A 124 -22.63 -25.86 0.47
CA ASP A 124 -22.71 -25.96 1.93
C ASP A 124 -21.85 -24.94 2.67
N TYR A 125 -20.71 -24.57 2.12
CA TYR A 125 -19.81 -23.59 2.72
C TYR A 125 -20.31 -22.16 2.54
N THR A 126 -20.78 -21.77 1.35
CA THR A 126 -21.37 -20.43 1.17
C THR A 126 -22.67 -20.27 1.94
N ARG A 127 -23.50 -21.31 2.05
CA ARG A 127 -24.67 -21.30 2.95
C ARG A 127 -24.28 -21.15 4.42
N LEU A 128 -23.19 -21.79 4.85
CA LEU A 128 -22.65 -21.59 6.19
C LEU A 128 -22.23 -20.12 6.41
N LEU A 129 -21.50 -19.52 5.47
CA LEU A 129 -21.09 -18.12 5.57
C LEU A 129 -22.28 -17.15 5.57
N GLN A 130 -23.30 -17.39 4.75
CA GLN A 130 -24.54 -16.61 4.74
C GLN A 130 -25.24 -16.67 6.10
N ARG A 131 -25.43 -17.87 6.66
CA ARG A 131 -26.04 -18.05 7.98
C ARG A 131 -25.26 -17.36 9.11
N GLU A 132 -23.93 -17.51 9.12
CA GLU A 132 -23.10 -16.82 10.11
C GLU A 132 -23.16 -15.30 9.92
N PHE A 133 -23.14 -14.80 8.69
CA PHE A 133 -23.25 -13.37 8.41
C PHE A 133 -24.60 -12.80 8.83
N ASP A 134 -25.70 -13.49 8.57
CA ASP A 134 -27.04 -13.06 8.99
C ASP A 134 -27.13 -12.86 10.50
N TYR A 135 -26.46 -13.69 11.29
CA TYR A 135 -26.37 -13.53 12.73
C TYR A 135 -25.43 -12.38 13.11
N LEU A 136 -24.22 -12.34 12.54
CA LEU A 136 -23.17 -11.38 12.89
C LEU A 136 -23.51 -9.95 12.48
N SER A 137 -24.20 -9.76 11.35
CA SER A 137 -24.65 -8.45 10.85
C SER A 137 -25.63 -7.81 11.84
N ARG A 138 -26.60 -8.57 12.34
CA ARG A 138 -27.53 -8.13 13.40
C ARG A 138 -26.82 -7.90 14.74
N LYS A 139 -25.90 -8.78 15.13
CA LYS A 139 -25.16 -8.67 16.40
C LYS A 139 -24.27 -7.42 16.47
N TYR A 140 -23.70 -7.01 15.34
CA TYR A 140 -22.69 -5.96 15.28
C TYR A 140 -23.07 -4.74 14.45
N ASP A 141 -24.30 -4.71 13.93
CA ASP A 141 -24.82 -3.65 13.07
C ASP A 141 -23.94 -3.44 11.83
N ILE A 142 -23.62 -4.54 11.14
CA ILE A 142 -22.83 -4.52 9.91
C ILE A 142 -23.77 -4.35 8.72
N ASP A 143 -23.80 -3.13 8.18
CA ASP A 143 -24.47 -2.83 6.91
C ASP A 143 -23.62 -3.33 5.72
N PRO A 144 -24.08 -4.28 4.90
CA PRO A 144 -23.32 -4.78 3.77
C PRO A 144 -23.17 -3.72 2.67
N LEU A 145 -22.03 -3.73 1.97
CA LEU A 145 -21.82 -2.95 0.77
C LEU A 145 -22.62 -3.53 -0.40
N GLU A 146 -22.97 -2.68 -1.36
CA GLU A 146 -23.49 -3.14 -2.65
C GLU A 146 -22.40 -3.87 -3.46
N SER A 147 -22.77 -5.02 -4.04
CA SER A 147 -21.82 -5.91 -4.73
C SER A 147 -21.19 -5.27 -5.98
N ASP A 148 -21.89 -4.35 -6.64
CA ASP A 148 -21.48 -3.64 -7.86
C ASP A 148 -20.40 -2.57 -7.62
N ARG A 149 -20.17 -2.19 -6.36
CA ARG A 149 -19.08 -1.28 -5.96
C ARG A 149 -17.69 -1.89 -6.12
N TRP A 150 -17.62 -3.20 -6.29
CA TRP A 150 -16.38 -3.91 -6.54
C TRP A 150 -16.08 -3.96 -8.03
N GLN A 151 -15.02 -3.27 -8.45
CA GLN A 151 -14.47 -3.48 -9.78
C GLN A 151 -13.91 -4.90 -9.86
N MET A 152 -14.49 -5.73 -10.73
CA MET A 152 -14.05 -7.12 -10.96
C MET A 152 -13.33 -7.28 -12.31
N ARG A 153 -13.60 -6.39 -13.28
CA ARG A 153 -13.06 -6.46 -14.64
C ARG A 153 -11.73 -5.71 -14.74
N GLY A 154 -10.83 -6.20 -15.58
CA GLY A 154 -9.52 -5.57 -15.82
C GLY A 154 -8.52 -5.68 -14.65
N ILE A 155 -8.86 -6.44 -13.60
CA ILE A 155 -7.98 -6.69 -12.46
C ILE A 155 -7.29 -8.04 -12.64
N ARG A 156 -5.98 -8.09 -12.32
CA ARG A 156 -5.22 -9.34 -12.33
C ARG A 156 -5.86 -10.38 -11.39
N PRO A 157 -5.96 -11.67 -11.75
CA PRO A 157 -6.62 -12.69 -10.93
C PRO A 157 -6.13 -12.74 -9.47
N ALA A 158 -4.82 -12.55 -9.24
CA ALA A 158 -4.23 -12.51 -7.91
C ALA A 158 -4.68 -11.30 -7.05
N ASN A 159 -5.27 -10.25 -7.64
CA ASN A 159 -5.76 -9.06 -6.94
C ASN A 159 -7.29 -9.00 -6.86
N ARG A 160 -8.01 -10.02 -7.33
CA ARG A 160 -9.48 -10.06 -7.24
C ARG A 160 -9.97 -9.95 -5.79
N PRO A 161 -11.06 -9.21 -5.54
CA PRO A 161 -11.65 -9.05 -4.20
C PRO A 161 -11.83 -10.34 -3.41
N THR A 162 -12.41 -11.37 -4.01
CA THR A 162 -12.68 -12.64 -3.34
C THR A 162 -11.42 -13.29 -2.75
N LEU A 163 -10.34 -13.39 -3.52
CA LEU A 163 -9.08 -13.98 -3.05
C LEU A 163 -8.44 -13.12 -1.95
N ARG A 164 -8.45 -11.79 -2.11
CA ARG A 164 -7.84 -10.88 -1.13
C ARG A 164 -8.61 -10.82 0.19
N LEU A 165 -9.94 -10.87 0.15
CA LEU A 165 -10.77 -10.98 1.36
C LEU A 165 -10.55 -12.31 2.08
N ALA A 166 -10.43 -13.42 1.35
CA ALA A 166 -10.07 -14.71 1.96
C ALA A 166 -8.69 -14.68 2.64
N GLN A 167 -7.69 -14.06 2.01
CA GLN A 167 -6.36 -13.88 2.60
C GLN A 167 -6.39 -12.96 3.83
N LEU A 168 -7.17 -11.88 3.79
CA LEU A 168 -7.40 -11.01 4.95
C LEU A 168 -8.06 -11.78 6.10
N ALA A 169 -9.10 -12.56 5.82
CA ALA A 169 -9.78 -13.34 6.84
C ALA A 169 -8.83 -14.36 7.50
N ALA A 170 -8.04 -15.07 6.70
CA ALA A 170 -7.04 -16.01 7.19
C ALA A 170 -5.99 -15.33 8.06
N PHE A 171 -5.49 -14.17 7.62
CA PHE A 171 -4.57 -13.35 8.39
C PHE A 171 -5.18 -12.93 9.72
N LEU A 172 -6.35 -12.30 9.71
CA LEU A 172 -7.04 -11.79 10.90
C LEU A 172 -7.44 -12.89 11.89
N SER A 173 -7.69 -14.11 11.41
CA SER A 173 -8.00 -15.24 12.28
C SER A 173 -6.79 -15.69 13.08
N ARG A 174 -5.60 -15.69 12.46
CA ARG A 174 -4.39 -16.29 13.05
C ARG A 174 -3.63 -15.42 14.03
N HIS A 175 -3.66 -14.10 13.90
CA HIS A 175 -2.87 -13.24 14.79
C HIS A 175 -3.72 -12.24 15.58
N GLU A 176 -3.37 -12.11 16.86
CA GLU A 176 -3.78 -10.99 17.70
C GLU A 176 -2.99 -9.78 17.23
N PHE A 177 -3.58 -9.05 16.29
CA PHE A 177 -2.87 -7.96 15.64
C PHE A 177 -2.83 -6.74 16.53
N VAL A 178 -1.66 -6.48 17.08
CA VAL A 178 -1.34 -5.16 17.59
C VAL A 178 -0.38 -4.53 16.59
N ILE A 179 -0.54 -3.23 16.36
CA ILE A 179 0.37 -2.41 15.56
C ILE A 179 1.84 -2.64 15.94
N GLU A 180 2.12 -3.06 17.19
CA GLU A 180 3.41 -3.48 17.72
C GLU A 180 4.17 -4.43 16.79
N ARG A 181 3.56 -5.51 16.30
CA ARG A 181 4.25 -6.47 15.40
C ARG A 181 4.65 -5.87 14.06
N VAL A 182 3.87 -4.88 13.59
CA VAL A 182 4.12 -4.18 12.33
C VAL A 182 5.29 -3.22 12.52
N ILE A 183 5.28 -2.43 13.58
CA ILE A 183 6.38 -1.50 13.86
C ILE A 183 7.68 -2.23 14.22
N GLU A 184 7.61 -3.47 14.67
CA GLU A 184 8.77 -4.31 14.95
C GLU A 184 9.48 -4.88 13.71
N CYS A 185 8.83 -4.98 12.55
CA CYS A 185 9.42 -5.56 11.34
C CYS A 185 10.68 -4.80 10.92
N ARG A 186 11.80 -5.49 10.62
CA ARG A 186 13.08 -4.85 10.27
C ARG A 186 13.51 -5.11 8.83
N SER A 187 12.92 -6.11 8.19
CA SER A 187 13.30 -6.54 6.84
C SER A 187 12.08 -6.99 6.03
N GLY A 188 12.24 -7.06 4.70
CA GLY A 188 11.24 -7.68 3.83
C GLY A 188 10.92 -9.13 4.21
N ALA A 189 11.87 -9.87 4.77
CA ALA A 189 11.65 -11.23 5.25
C ALA A 189 10.70 -11.28 6.46
N ASP A 190 10.79 -10.31 7.38
CA ASP A 190 9.86 -10.19 8.51
C ASP A 190 8.45 -9.90 8.03
N VAL A 191 8.31 -8.98 7.07
CA VAL A 191 7.03 -8.62 6.46
C VAL A 191 6.44 -9.83 5.72
N TYR A 192 7.24 -10.55 4.94
CA TYR A 192 6.81 -11.77 4.26
C TYR A 192 6.34 -12.85 5.25
N ARG A 193 7.05 -13.03 6.38
CA ARG A 193 6.65 -13.96 7.44
C ARG A 193 5.34 -13.54 8.12
N LEU A 194 5.13 -12.23 8.29
CA LEU A 194 3.93 -11.68 8.93
C LEU A 194 2.69 -11.82 8.03
N PHE A 195 2.79 -11.42 6.76
CA PHE A 195 1.64 -11.38 5.84
C PHE A 195 1.50 -12.61 4.96
N GLY A 196 2.49 -13.49 4.92
CA GLY A 196 2.48 -14.73 4.15
C GLY A 196 1.53 -15.80 4.71
N VAL A 197 0.33 -15.44 5.14
CA VAL A 197 -0.68 -16.39 5.59
C VAL A 197 -1.36 -17.04 4.39
N GLU A 198 -1.71 -18.32 4.52
CA GLU A 198 -2.44 -19.06 3.49
C GLU A 198 -3.95 -18.97 3.73
N ALA A 199 -4.68 -18.52 2.70
CA ALA A 199 -6.14 -18.61 2.65
C ALA A 199 -6.61 -20.07 2.71
N PRO A 200 -7.83 -20.36 3.22
CA PRO A 200 -8.43 -21.69 3.15
C PRO A 200 -8.45 -22.27 1.73
N GLN A 201 -8.36 -23.59 1.61
CA GLN A 201 -8.33 -24.28 0.32
C GLN A 201 -9.56 -23.99 -0.55
N TYR A 202 -10.72 -23.75 0.10
CA TYR A 202 -11.97 -23.37 -0.57
C TYR A 202 -11.76 -22.23 -1.59
N TRP A 203 -10.99 -21.20 -1.22
CA TRP A 203 -10.79 -19.99 -2.03
C TRP A 203 -9.72 -20.10 -3.13
N SER A 204 -8.97 -21.20 -3.15
CA SER A 204 -7.98 -21.48 -4.21
C SER A 204 -8.48 -22.46 -5.26
N SER A 205 -9.68 -23.04 -5.09
CA SER A 205 -10.21 -24.03 -6.03
C SER A 205 -10.60 -23.38 -7.36
N PRO A 206 -10.05 -23.86 -8.51
CA PRO A 206 -10.35 -23.28 -9.82
C PRO A 206 -11.84 -23.36 -10.20
N CYS A 207 -12.54 -24.42 -9.79
CA CYS A 207 -13.97 -24.65 -10.07
C CYS A 207 -14.94 -23.62 -9.47
N ARG A 208 -14.44 -22.72 -8.60
CA ARG A 208 -15.26 -21.74 -7.87
C ARG A 208 -14.98 -20.32 -8.34
N THR A 209 -14.30 -20.19 -9.48
CA THR A 209 -13.92 -18.91 -10.07
C THR A 209 -14.17 -18.94 -11.57
N GLU A 210 -14.41 -17.78 -12.16
CA GLU A 210 -14.63 -17.61 -13.61
C GLU A 210 -13.48 -18.13 -14.50
N ASP A 211 -12.32 -18.45 -13.91
CA ASP A 211 -11.14 -18.96 -14.63
C ASP A 211 -10.68 -20.30 -14.00
N PRO A 212 -11.24 -21.43 -14.46
CA PRO A 212 -10.94 -22.76 -13.93
C PRO A 212 -9.54 -23.28 -14.30
N ALA A 213 -8.76 -22.54 -15.10
CA ALA A 213 -7.41 -22.96 -15.52
C ALA A 213 -6.29 -22.40 -14.64
N SER A 214 -6.56 -21.43 -13.75
CA SER A 214 -5.53 -20.82 -12.90
C SER A 214 -5.61 -21.35 -11.46
N GLU A 215 -4.63 -22.18 -11.04
CA GLU A 215 -4.36 -22.31 -9.61
C GLU A 215 -3.93 -20.94 -9.06
N ARG A 216 -4.60 -20.48 -8.00
CA ARG A 216 -4.27 -19.18 -7.39
C ARG A 216 -3.44 -19.40 -6.14
N PRO A 217 -2.35 -18.64 -5.95
CA PRO A 217 -1.54 -18.75 -4.75
C PRO A 217 -2.41 -18.40 -3.53
N ARG A 218 -2.58 -19.38 -2.64
CA ARG A 218 -3.28 -19.22 -1.36
C ARG A 218 -2.60 -18.19 -0.47
N ARG A 219 -1.30 -18.03 -0.65
CA ARG A 219 -0.43 -17.14 0.13
C ARG A 219 -0.23 -15.80 -0.56
N VAL A 220 -0.04 -14.76 0.25
CA VAL A 220 0.57 -13.51 -0.21
C VAL A 220 2.01 -13.78 -0.65
N GLY A 221 2.26 -13.73 -1.96
CA GLY A 221 3.61 -13.91 -2.51
C GLY A 221 4.52 -12.71 -2.29
N HIS A 222 5.83 -12.90 -2.52
CA HIS A 222 6.88 -11.89 -2.31
C HIS A 222 6.54 -10.51 -2.87
N PHE A 223 6.09 -10.45 -4.14
CA PHE A 223 5.71 -9.18 -4.77
C PHE A 223 4.66 -8.38 -3.98
N LYS A 224 3.63 -9.04 -3.44
CA LYS A 224 2.62 -8.34 -2.63
C LYS A 224 3.15 -8.03 -1.23
N SER A 225 4.01 -8.87 -0.67
CA SER A 225 4.68 -8.58 0.60
C SER A 225 5.59 -7.35 0.50
N ASP A 226 6.29 -7.15 -0.61
CA ASP A 226 7.10 -5.95 -0.88
C ASP A 226 6.20 -4.71 -0.98
N ILE A 227 5.06 -4.81 -1.68
CA ILE A 227 4.07 -3.73 -1.72
C ILE A 227 3.58 -3.36 -0.31
N LEU A 228 3.31 -4.35 0.56
CA LEU A 228 2.91 -4.11 1.95
C LEU A 228 4.07 -3.54 2.76
N ALA A 229 5.31 -4.01 2.57
CA ALA A 229 6.48 -3.46 3.23
C ALA A 229 6.62 -1.95 2.95
N ILE A 230 6.56 -1.59 1.66
CA ILE A 230 6.74 -0.21 1.18
C ILE A 230 5.57 0.69 1.59
N ASN A 231 4.33 0.26 1.35
CA ASN A 231 3.17 1.15 1.44
C ASN A 231 2.44 1.10 2.79
N LEU A 232 2.58 0.01 3.55
CA LEU A 232 1.92 -0.20 4.82
C LEU A 232 2.92 -0.15 5.98
N VAL A 233 3.90 -1.04 6.00
CA VAL A 233 4.79 -1.23 7.17
C VAL A 233 5.72 -0.04 7.36
N ALA A 234 6.50 0.33 6.34
CA ALA A 234 7.41 1.48 6.41
C ALA A 234 6.65 2.79 6.70
N ILE A 235 5.47 2.96 6.08
CA ILE A 235 4.64 4.14 6.29
C ILE A 235 4.09 4.21 7.73
N LEU A 236 3.67 3.08 8.31
CA LEU A 236 3.19 3.05 9.69
C LEU A 236 4.33 3.20 10.70
N GLN A 237 5.52 2.65 10.43
CA GLN A 237 6.72 2.90 11.25
C GLN A 237 7.07 4.39 11.27
N PHE A 238 7.09 5.03 10.10
CA PHE A 238 7.31 6.46 9.99
C PHE A 238 6.22 7.25 10.72
N ALA A 239 4.94 6.96 10.45
CA ALA A 239 3.83 7.69 11.04
C ALA A 239 3.75 7.56 12.56
N TYR A 240 3.89 6.33 13.08
CA TYR A 240 3.87 6.05 14.51
C TYR A 240 5.10 6.68 15.18
N GLY A 241 6.29 6.52 14.59
CA GLY A 241 7.52 7.14 15.10
C GLY A 241 7.45 8.65 15.16
N THR A 242 6.90 9.31 14.14
CA THR A 242 6.69 10.77 14.14
C THR A 242 5.69 11.18 15.23
N TYR A 243 4.59 10.42 15.38
CA TYR A 243 3.59 10.71 16.40
C TYR A 243 4.12 10.54 17.83
N THR A 244 4.94 9.52 18.08
CA THR A 244 5.50 9.22 19.41
C THR A 244 6.88 9.83 19.67
N ALA A 245 7.41 10.65 18.74
CA ALA A 245 8.77 11.18 18.78
C ALA A 245 9.86 10.10 19.00
N GLN A 246 9.76 8.98 18.27
CA GLN A 246 10.70 7.86 18.34
C GLN A 246 11.52 7.75 17.05
N ASP A 247 12.69 8.39 17.03
CA ASP A 247 13.59 8.41 15.86
C ASP A 247 14.04 7.01 15.41
N GLY A 248 14.11 6.05 16.34
CA GLY A 248 14.43 4.66 16.03
C GLY A 248 13.42 4.00 15.09
N LEU A 249 12.16 4.45 15.07
CA LEU A 249 11.14 3.96 14.13
C LEU A 249 11.24 4.65 12.77
N LEU A 250 11.65 5.92 12.72
CA LEU A 250 11.93 6.61 11.46
C LEU A 250 13.11 5.96 10.74
N ALA A 251 14.21 5.71 11.48
CA ALA A 251 15.37 4.99 10.96
C ALA A 251 14.99 3.58 10.48
N ARG A 252 14.10 2.89 11.19
CA ARG A 252 13.60 1.57 10.79
C ARG A 252 12.77 1.61 9.51
N ALA A 253 11.92 2.62 9.33
CA ALA A 253 11.16 2.80 8.09
C ALA A 253 12.08 2.96 6.88
N VAL A 254 13.15 3.75 7.03
CA VAL A 254 14.17 3.96 5.99
C VAL A 254 14.92 2.65 5.72
N ALA A 255 15.46 2.00 6.76
CA ALA A 255 16.19 0.74 6.63
C ALA A 255 15.32 -0.37 5.99
N LEU A 256 14.02 -0.42 6.31
CA LEU A 256 13.10 -1.35 5.68
C LEU A 256 13.01 -1.06 4.17
N LEU A 257 12.82 0.19 3.74
CA LEU A 257 12.80 0.55 2.32
C LEU A 257 14.12 0.23 1.61
N GLU A 258 15.26 0.40 2.27
CA GLU A 258 16.56 0.03 1.72
C GLU A 258 16.74 -1.48 1.55
N SER A 259 16.06 -2.28 2.38
CA SER A 259 16.12 -3.75 2.35
C SER A 259 15.26 -4.40 1.25
N ILE A 260 14.34 -3.65 0.64
CA ILE A 260 13.41 -4.15 -0.39
C ILE A 260 13.98 -3.84 -1.78
N PRO A 261 13.90 -4.77 -2.76
CA PRO A 261 14.27 -4.47 -4.14
C PRO A 261 13.51 -3.27 -4.71
N ALA A 262 14.15 -2.55 -5.64
CA ALA A 262 13.48 -1.46 -6.33
C ALA A 262 12.21 -1.94 -7.07
N GLU A 263 11.17 -1.12 -7.04
CA GLU A 263 9.90 -1.46 -7.71
C GLU A 263 10.05 -1.48 -9.23
N ASP A 264 9.52 -2.51 -9.90
CA ASP A 264 9.31 -2.46 -11.35
C ASP A 264 7.92 -1.89 -11.67
N ASN A 265 7.91 -0.63 -12.11
CA ASN A 265 6.71 0.02 -12.61
C ASN A 265 7.04 0.95 -13.78
N ARG A 266 6.00 1.51 -14.42
CA ARG A 266 6.14 2.41 -15.58
C ARG A 266 7.06 3.61 -15.34
N TYR A 267 7.17 4.09 -14.10
CA TYR A 267 8.04 5.22 -13.76
C TYR A 267 9.49 4.77 -13.74
N MET A 268 9.81 3.63 -13.11
CA MET A 268 11.19 3.12 -13.07
C MET A 268 11.72 2.72 -14.44
N ARG A 269 10.86 2.21 -15.33
CA ARG A 269 11.21 1.98 -16.74
C ARG A 269 11.57 3.28 -17.46
N ARG A 270 10.77 4.33 -17.29
CA ARG A 270 11.08 5.66 -17.83
C ARG A 270 12.39 6.21 -17.27
N TRP A 271 12.67 6.05 -15.98
CA TRP A 271 13.94 6.48 -15.39
C TRP A 271 15.14 5.69 -15.93
N SER A 272 14.94 4.40 -16.25
CA SER A 272 15.97 3.57 -16.87
C SER A 272 16.40 4.08 -18.25
N ASP A 273 15.49 4.73 -19.00
CA ASP A 273 15.81 5.36 -20.29
C ASP A 273 16.82 6.51 -20.14
N TYR A 274 16.86 7.15 -18.96
CA TYR A 274 17.87 8.16 -18.61
C TYR A 274 19.14 7.56 -17.97
N GLY A 275 19.24 6.23 -17.87
CA GLY A 275 20.34 5.54 -17.20
C GLY A 275 20.21 5.45 -15.67
N LEU A 276 19.08 5.88 -15.09
CA LEU A 276 18.83 5.82 -13.65
C LEU A 276 18.23 4.47 -13.27
N ARG A 277 18.98 3.66 -12.53
CA ARG A 277 18.55 2.36 -12.01
C ARG A 277 18.58 2.38 -10.49
N PRO A 278 17.43 2.53 -9.80
CA PRO A 278 17.40 2.51 -8.35
C PRO A 278 17.85 1.16 -7.80
N ALA A 279 18.65 1.17 -6.75
CA ALA A 279 19.17 -0.05 -6.11
C ALA A 279 18.11 -0.76 -5.26
N ASN A 280 17.21 -0.01 -4.64
CA ASN A 280 16.23 -0.50 -3.67
C ASN A 280 14.93 0.31 -3.69
N ALA A 281 13.98 -0.08 -2.83
CA ALA A 281 12.70 0.59 -2.74
C ALA A 281 12.84 2.04 -2.28
N PHE A 282 13.79 2.37 -1.40
CA PHE A 282 14.07 3.74 -0.97
C PHE A 282 14.31 4.67 -2.16
N GLU A 283 15.24 4.33 -3.05
CA GLU A 283 15.53 5.13 -4.24
C GLU A 283 14.37 5.13 -5.25
N SER A 284 13.70 4.00 -5.45
CA SER A 284 12.55 3.95 -6.36
C SER A 284 11.37 4.79 -5.86
N GLN A 285 11.17 4.90 -4.54
CA GLN A 285 10.16 5.74 -3.93
C GLN A 285 10.52 7.24 -4.07
N ALA A 286 11.80 7.61 -3.98
CA ALA A 286 12.27 8.96 -4.29
C ALA A 286 11.98 9.35 -5.74
N LEU A 287 12.38 8.50 -6.69
CA LEU A 287 12.17 8.72 -8.12
C LEU A 287 10.67 8.74 -8.48
N LEU A 288 9.85 7.95 -7.78
CA LEU A 288 8.40 7.97 -7.92
C LEU A 288 7.81 9.28 -7.39
N GLN A 289 8.30 9.82 -6.27
CA GLN A 289 7.90 11.13 -5.76
C GLN A 289 8.21 12.24 -6.77
N LEU A 290 9.44 12.23 -7.32
CA LEU A 290 9.86 13.18 -8.34
C LEU A 290 8.94 13.12 -9.56
N ALA A 291 8.67 11.93 -10.10
CA ALA A 291 7.87 11.77 -11.30
C ALA A 291 6.38 12.07 -11.07
N ALA A 292 5.78 11.45 -10.06
CA ALA A 292 4.34 11.43 -9.87
C ALA A 292 3.79 12.66 -9.13
N VAL A 293 4.62 13.43 -8.43
CA VAL A 293 4.19 14.62 -7.68
C VAL A 293 4.80 15.89 -8.23
N TYR A 294 6.13 15.97 -8.32
CA TYR A 294 6.78 17.19 -8.77
C TYR A 294 6.67 17.39 -10.28
N CYS A 295 7.10 16.40 -11.07
CA CYS A 295 7.11 16.47 -12.52
C CYS A 295 5.70 16.50 -13.10
N ALA A 296 4.79 15.63 -12.62
CA ALA A 296 3.42 15.58 -13.09
C ALA A 296 2.66 16.91 -12.91
N SER A 297 2.98 17.67 -11.86
CA SER A 297 2.35 18.98 -11.57
C SER A 297 3.23 20.17 -11.92
N SER A 298 4.35 19.97 -12.63
CA SER A 298 5.31 21.04 -13.00
C SER A 298 5.81 21.90 -11.83
N ARG A 299 5.92 21.32 -10.63
CA ARG A 299 6.34 22.02 -9.38
C ARG A 299 7.88 22.15 -9.29
N CYS A 300 8.53 22.55 -10.38
CA CYS A 300 9.99 22.58 -10.49
C CYS A 300 10.66 23.56 -9.51
N THR A 301 9.99 24.64 -9.12
CA THR A 301 10.45 25.62 -8.13
C THR A 301 10.52 25.07 -6.70
N GLU A 302 9.66 24.10 -6.40
CA GLU A 302 9.60 23.43 -5.09
C GLU A 302 10.39 22.11 -5.07
N CYS A 303 10.82 21.65 -6.24
CA CYS A 303 11.51 20.38 -6.40
C CYS A 303 13.00 20.51 -6.03
N PRO A 304 13.57 19.59 -5.22
CA PRO A 304 15.00 19.58 -4.91
C PRO A 304 15.89 19.56 -6.17
N VAL A 305 15.51 18.78 -7.19
CA VAL A 305 16.24 18.70 -8.46
C VAL A 305 16.15 20.01 -9.23
N GLY A 306 14.95 20.59 -9.35
CA GLY A 306 14.74 21.83 -10.09
C GLY A 306 15.49 23.02 -9.47
N ARG A 307 15.43 23.16 -8.14
CA ARG A 307 16.19 24.19 -7.43
C ARG A 307 17.69 24.07 -7.67
N ARG A 308 18.22 22.85 -7.62
CA ARG A 308 19.65 22.60 -7.83
C ARG A 308 20.10 22.92 -9.26
N ILE A 309 19.32 22.51 -10.26
CA ILE A 309 19.58 22.86 -11.67
C ILE A 309 19.64 24.38 -11.86
N VAL A 310 18.67 25.11 -11.31
CA VAL A 310 18.66 26.59 -11.44
C VAL A 310 19.81 27.24 -10.68
N GLN A 311 20.14 26.76 -9.47
CA GLN A 311 21.31 27.23 -8.73
C GLN A 311 22.61 27.04 -9.51
N GLU A 312 22.80 25.89 -10.17
CA GLU A 312 24.01 25.64 -10.97
C GLU A 312 24.04 26.42 -12.29
N LEU A 313 22.90 26.73 -12.89
CA LEU A 313 22.83 27.49 -14.15
C LEU A 313 22.94 29.00 -13.93
N CYS A 314 22.43 29.50 -12.80
CA CYS A 314 22.38 30.93 -12.48
C CYS A 314 23.47 31.36 -11.48
N GLY A 315 24.08 30.42 -10.75
CA GLY A 315 25.12 30.68 -9.74
C GLY A 315 26.56 30.49 -10.23
N ARG A 316 26.78 30.16 -11.51
CA ARG A 316 28.13 30.05 -12.12
C ARG A 316 28.67 31.39 -12.64
N GLU A 317 28.20 32.52 -12.11
CA GLU A 317 28.65 33.88 -12.48
C GLU A 317 29.65 34.50 -11.48
N GLU A 318 30.28 33.70 -10.59
CA GLU A 318 31.43 34.11 -9.77
C GLU A 318 32.68 33.30 -10.13
#